data_AF-A0A2D7U8H4-F1
#
_entry.id   AF-A0A2D7U8H4-F1
#
_cell.length_a   1.000
_cell.length_b   1.000
_cell.length_c   1.000
_cell.angle_alpha   90.00
_cell.angle_beta   90.00
_cell.angle_gamma   90.00
#
_symmetry.space_group_name_H-M   'P 1'
#
loop_
_entity.id
_entity.type
_entity.pdbx_description
1 polymer ?
#
loop_
_entity_poly.entity_id
_entity_poly.type
_entity_poly.pdbx_seq_one_letter_code
_entity_poly.pdbx_strand_id
1 'polypeptide(L)'
;MNNIENNSFEAINLFVIYICFQDGVVSEEEASEIVLESSILKHYYFECYGEICDLDMESVSVEMQNMLTKKFEAFTEKISELEIQFFDDLISDFRLRDIALMAAKLSASKDGLHKLEESKWNFWFKRWASV
;
A
#
# COMPACT_ATOMS: atom_id res chain seq x y z
N MET A 1 0.29 13.51 -8.40
CA MET A 1 -0.25 12.47 -9.33
C MET A 1 -1.73 12.68 -9.63
N ASN A 2 -2.16 12.71 -10.91
CA ASN A 2 -3.57 12.93 -11.27
C ASN A 2 -4.33 11.69 -11.74
N ASN A 3 -3.69 10.55 -12.01
CA ASN A 3 -4.37 9.26 -12.24
C ASN A 3 -3.36 8.13 -12.00
N ILE A 4 -3.57 7.34 -10.95
CA ILE A 4 -2.89 6.04 -10.78
C ILE A 4 -3.66 5.06 -11.66
N GLU A 5 -2.97 4.32 -12.52
CA GLU A 5 -3.61 3.32 -13.37
C GLU A 5 -4.08 2.13 -12.55
N ASN A 6 -5.26 1.60 -12.89
CA ASN A 6 -5.78 0.42 -12.21
C ASN A 6 -4.86 -0.77 -12.46
N ASN A 7 -4.66 -1.60 -11.44
CA ASN A 7 -3.81 -2.79 -11.49
C ASN A 7 -2.33 -2.51 -11.84
N SER A 8 -1.87 -1.27 -11.69
CA SER A 8 -0.46 -0.93 -11.91
C SER A 8 0.39 -1.19 -10.67
N PHE A 9 1.71 -1.13 -10.82
CA PHE A 9 2.62 -1.20 -9.68
C PHE A 9 2.38 -0.05 -8.69
N GLU A 10 2.08 1.16 -9.17
CA GLU A 10 1.74 2.31 -8.35
C GLU A 10 0.48 2.07 -7.52
N ALA A 11 -0.50 1.34 -8.05
CA ALA A 11 -1.69 0.95 -7.29
C ALA A 11 -1.34 0.02 -6.11
N ILE A 12 -0.49 -0.98 -6.36
CA ILE A 12 0.01 -1.88 -5.30
C ILE A 12 0.77 -1.08 -4.25
N ASN A 13 1.69 -0.21 -4.69
CA ASN A 13 2.52 0.57 -3.80
C ASN A 13 1.69 1.55 -2.96
N LEU A 14 0.68 2.18 -3.57
CA LEU A 14 -0.27 3.02 -2.83
C LEU A 14 -0.99 2.23 -1.74
N PHE A 15 -1.38 0.98 -2.01
CA PHE A 15 -2.02 0.14 -1.00
C PHE A 15 -1.06 -0.23 0.14
N VAL A 16 0.19 -0.55 -0.18
CA VAL A 16 1.23 -0.83 0.84
C VAL A 16 1.42 0.37 1.75
N ILE A 17 1.63 1.54 1.16
CA ILE A 17 1.70 2.84 1.84
C ILE A 17 0.45 3.06 2.70
N TYR A 18 -0.73 2.82 2.16
CA TYR A 18 -1.98 2.95 2.92
C TYR A 18 -2.02 2.07 4.17
N ILE A 19 -1.52 0.84 4.13
CA ILE A 19 -1.49 -0.03 5.30
C ILE A 19 -0.45 0.42 6.33
N CYS A 20 0.74 0.83 5.88
CA CYS A 20 1.83 1.23 6.77
C CYS A 20 1.60 2.62 7.41
N PHE A 21 0.97 3.54 6.69
CA PHE A 21 0.75 4.89 7.19
C PHE A 21 -0.57 5.02 7.94
N GLN A 22 -0.68 4.33 9.07
CA GLN A 22 -1.87 4.41 9.95
C GLN A 22 -1.66 5.26 11.20
N ASP A 23 -0.39 5.51 11.58
CA ASP A 23 -0.06 6.24 12.80
C ASP A 23 0.14 7.75 12.59
N GLY A 24 -0.04 8.24 11.36
CA GLY A 24 -0.18 9.68 11.04
C GLY A 24 1.09 10.52 11.09
N VAL A 25 2.21 9.93 11.49
CA VAL A 25 3.56 10.53 11.46
C VAL A 25 4.38 9.71 10.47
N VAL A 26 5.26 10.38 9.71
CA VAL A 26 6.34 9.71 8.96
C VAL A 26 7.62 10.04 9.67
N SER A 27 8.24 9.07 10.32
CA SER A 27 9.63 9.22 10.75
C SER A 27 10.56 9.13 9.52
N GLU A 28 11.76 9.73 9.59
CA GLU A 28 12.78 9.54 8.54
C GLU A 28 13.14 8.05 8.36
N GLU A 29 12.93 7.24 9.41
CA GLU A 29 13.11 5.79 9.42
C GLU A 29 12.03 5.10 8.56
N GLU A 30 10.74 5.42 8.71
CA GLU A 30 9.65 4.88 7.89
C GLU A 30 9.81 5.25 6.40
N ALA A 31 10.23 6.48 6.09
CA ALA A 31 10.48 6.91 4.71
C ALA A 31 11.62 6.12 4.06
N SER A 32 12.73 5.93 4.79
CA SER A 32 13.89 5.15 4.33
C SER A 32 13.54 3.66 4.18
N GLU A 33 12.63 3.15 5.00
CA GLU A 33 12.16 1.76 4.97
C GLU A 33 11.27 1.47 3.77
N ILE A 34 10.39 2.40 3.40
CA ILE A 34 9.59 2.30 2.17
C ILE A 34 10.47 2.28 0.94
N VAL A 35 11.57 3.05 0.94
CA VAL A 35 12.57 3.03 -0.14
C VAL A 35 13.30 1.67 -0.18
N LEU A 36 13.69 1.10 0.95
CA LEU A 36 14.30 -0.24 1.02
C LEU A 36 13.35 -1.32 0.50
N GLU A 37 12.09 -1.27 0.86
CA GLU A 37 11.11 -2.27 0.45
C GLU A 37 10.62 -2.09 -0.97
N SER A 38 10.69 -0.85 -1.48
CA SER A 38 10.50 -0.60 -2.89
C SER A 38 11.45 -1.40 -3.76
N SER A 39 12.68 -1.68 -3.30
CA SER A 39 13.62 -2.51 -4.06
C SER A 39 13.19 -3.98 -4.13
N ILE A 40 12.60 -4.50 -3.04
CA ILE A 40 12.03 -5.86 -2.98
C ILE A 40 10.75 -5.93 -3.82
N LEU A 41 9.87 -4.94 -3.70
CA LEU A 41 8.65 -4.81 -4.49
C LEU A 41 8.94 -4.66 -5.98
N LYS A 42 9.93 -3.83 -6.35
CA LYS A 42 10.41 -3.68 -7.74
C LYS A 42 10.94 -5.00 -8.28
N HIS A 43 11.73 -5.72 -7.49
CA HIS A 43 12.26 -7.02 -7.89
C HIS A 43 11.15 -8.06 -8.06
N TYR A 44 10.19 -8.11 -7.13
CA TYR A 44 9.07 -9.05 -7.20
C TYR A 44 8.11 -8.73 -8.36
N TYR A 45 7.83 -7.45 -8.59
CA TYR A 45 7.05 -6.99 -9.75
C TYR A 45 7.76 -7.34 -11.07
N PHE A 46 9.07 -7.12 -11.14
CA PHE A 46 9.88 -7.55 -12.29
C PHE A 46 9.82 -9.07 -12.51
N GLU A 47 9.93 -9.88 -11.46
CA GLU A 47 9.80 -11.35 -11.57
C GLU A 47 8.41 -11.79 -12.04
N CYS A 48 7.35 -11.08 -11.64
CA CYS A 48 5.97 -11.42 -12.02
C CYS A 48 5.57 -10.95 -13.43
N TYR A 49 6.06 -9.78 -13.85
CA TYR A 49 5.57 -9.08 -15.05
C TYR A 49 6.65 -8.84 -16.11
N GLY A 50 7.93 -9.04 -15.79
CA GLY A 50 9.06 -8.78 -16.70
C GLY A 50 9.36 -7.29 -16.91
N GLU A 51 8.76 -6.42 -16.11
CA GLU A 51 8.83 -4.96 -16.26
C GLU A 51 9.75 -4.33 -15.21
N ILE A 52 10.70 -3.51 -15.66
CA ILE A 52 11.59 -2.75 -14.77
C ILE A 52 10.86 -1.49 -14.32
N CYS A 53 10.66 -1.36 -13.02
CA CYS A 53 10.06 -0.18 -12.41
C CYS A 53 11.15 0.82 -11.98
N ASP A 54 11.27 1.92 -12.74
CA ASP A 54 12.22 3.02 -12.51
C ASP A 54 11.59 4.22 -11.76
N LEU A 55 10.62 3.95 -10.88
CA LEU A 55 10.00 4.99 -10.07
C LEU A 55 10.93 5.46 -8.96
N ASP A 56 11.04 6.77 -8.76
CA ASP A 56 11.65 7.34 -7.56
C ASP A 56 10.68 7.19 -6.38
N MET A 57 10.95 6.22 -5.54
CA MET A 57 9.99 5.74 -4.53
C MET A 57 9.91 6.70 -3.35
N GLU A 58 10.95 7.48 -3.10
CA GLU A 58 10.97 8.45 -2.00
C GLU A 58 9.98 9.58 -2.29
N SER A 59 10.09 10.20 -3.47
CA SER A 59 9.17 11.27 -3.90
C SER A 59 7.75 10.75 -4.12
N VAL A 60 7.59 9.56 -4.71
CA VAL A 60 6.28 8.93 -4.93
C VAL A 60 5.58 8.60 -3.61
N SER A 61 6.30 8.17 -2.58
CA SER A 61 5.69 7.81 -1.30
C SER A 61 5.13 9.02 -0.58
N VAL A 62 5.85 10.15 -0.59
CA VAL A 62 5.37 11.42 -0.03
C VAL A 62 4.16 11.94 -0.80
N GLU A 63 4.15 11.84 -2.13
CA GLU A 63 2.99 12.23 -2.94
C GLU A 63 1.76 11.36 -2.67
N MET A 64 1.94 10.04 -2.61
CA MET A 64 0.88 9.07 -2.34
C MET A 64 0.29 9.26 -0.95
N GLN A 65 1.12 9.53 0.05
CA GLN A 65 0.67 9.85 1.39
C GLN A 65 -0.18 11.12 1.40
N ASN A 66 0.32 12.21 0.80
CA ASN A 66 -0.43 13.46 0.67
C ASN A 66 -1.76 13.29 -0.05
N MET A 67 -1.82 12.35 -1.01
CA MET A 67 -3.07 11.99 -1.67
C MET A 67 -4.03 11.26 -0.72
N LEU A 68 -3.54 10.27 0.03
CA LEU A 68 -4.36 9.50 0.98
C LEU A 68 -4.94 10.38 2.09
N THR A 69 -4.14 11.26 2.68
CA THR A 69 -4.59 12.16 3.76
C THR A 69 -5.58 13.22 3.30
N LYS A 70 -5.51 13.63 2.03
CA LYS A 70 -6.51 14.54 1.42
C LYS A 70 -7.80 13.82 1.05
N LYS A 71 -7.71 12.53 0.71
CA LYS A 71 -8.83 11.75 0.16
C LYS A 71 -9.63 11.01 1.22
N PHE A 72 -8.98 10.60 2.30
CA PHE A 72 -9.57 9.80 3.37
C PHE A 72 -9.18 10.34 4.75
N GLU A 73 -10.05 10.13 5.74
CA GLU A 73 -9.66 10.15 7.15
C GLU A 73 -8.88 8.86 7.46
N ALA A 74 -7.68 8.78 6.88
CA ALA A 74 -6.93 7.54 6.72
C ALA A 74 -6.47 6.91 8.04
N PHE A 75 -6.49 7.64 9.16
CA PHE A 75 -5.95 7.22 10.47
C PHE A 75 -7.05 6.78 11.44
N THR A 76 -7.90 5.86 11.02
CA THR A 76 -9.00 5.35 11.85
C THR A 76 -9.05 3.83 11.83
N GLU A 77 -9.49 3.22 12.93
CA GLU A 77 -9.67 1.76 13.03
C GLU A 77 -10.73 1.23 12.05
N LYS A 78 -11.68 2.09 11.63
CA LYS A 78 -12.81 1.72 10.78
C LYS A 78 -12.59 2.21 9.37
N ILE A 79 -12.50 1.26 8.45
CA ILE A 79 -12.41 1.54 7.03
C ILE A 79 -13.78 2.02 6.51
N SER A 80 -13.76 3.16 5.82
CA SER A 80 -14.92 3.79 5.18
C SER A 80 -15.31 3.10 3.87
N GLU A 81 -16.57 3.22 3.45
CA GLU A 81 -16.98 2.70 2.14
C GLU A 81 -16.24 3.35 0.97
N LEU A 82 -15.79 4.60 1.13
CA LEU A 82 -14.98 5.28 0.13
C LEU A 82 -13.59 4.65 -0.05
N GLU A 83 -12.94 4.26 1.06
CA GLU A 83 -11.68 3.51 1.00
C GLU A 83 -11.89 2.15 0.35
N ILE A 84 -12.97 1.46 0.72
CA ILE A 84 -13.33 0.14 0.18
C ILE A 84 -13.49 0.22 -1.33
N GLN A 85 -14.37 1.10 -1.79
CA GLN A 85 -14.67 1.26 -3.21
C GLN A 85 -13.42 1.68 -3.99
N PHE A 86 -12.63 2.61 -3.45
CA PHE A 86 -11.43 3.07 -4.11
C PHE A 86 -10.42 1.95 -4.35
N PHE A 87 -10.07 1.15 -3.34
CA PHE A 87 -9.06 0.11 -3.50
C PHE A 87 -9.58 -1.13 -4.23
N ASP A 88 -10.88 -1.44 -4.15
CA ASP A 88 -11.47 -2.52 -4.96
C ASP A 88 -11.47 -2.18 -6.45
N ASP A 89 -11.74 -0.92 -6.80
CA ASP A 89 -11.70 -0.43 -8.18
C ASP A 89 -10.25 -0.31 -8.69
N LEU A 90 -9.36 0.17 -7.83
CA LEU A 90 -7.94 0.39 -8.16
C LEU A 90 -7.17 -0.92 -8.34
N ILE A 91 -7.41 -1.92 -7.49
CA ILE A 91 -6.79 -3.24 -7.57
C ILE A 91 -7.92 -4.27 -7.71
N SER A 92 -8.28 -4.58 -8.96
CA SER A 92 -9.35 -5.52 -9.30
C SER A 92 -8.84 -6.93 -9.65
N ASP A 93 -7.56 -7.07 -10.03
CA ASP A 93 -6.95 -8.39 -10.26
C ASP A 93 -6.64 -9.09 -8.92
N PHE A 94 -7.15 -10.31 -8.75
CA PHE A 94 -6.98 -11.08 -7.51
C PHE A 94 -5.51 -11.41 -7.19
N ARG A 95 -4.67 -11.63 -8.21
CA ARG A 95 -3.24 -11.91 -8.00
C ARG A 95 -2.54 -10.67 -7.46
N LEU A 96 -2.93 -9.49 -7.95
CA LEU A 96 -2.40 -8.22 -7.45
C LEU A 96 -2.84 -7.92 -6.02
N ARG A 97 -4.06 -8.30 -5.63
CA ARG A 97 -4.53 -8.20 -4.24
C ARG A 97 -3.70 -9.05 -3.29
N ASP A 98 -3.40 -10.29 -3.68
CA ASP A 98 -2.55 -11.18 -2.89
C ASP A 98 -1.13 -10.59 -2.71
N ILE A 99 -0.57 -10.06 -3.79
CA ILE A 99 0.75 -9.39 -3.77
C ILE A 99 0.70 -8.15 -2.87
N ALA A 100 -0.33 -7.32 -3.02
CA ALA A 100 -0.50 -6.11 -2.22
C ALA A 100 -0.65 -6.43 -0.73
N LEU A 101 -1.43 -7.45 -0.37
CA LEU A 101 -1.57 -7.93 1.01
C LEU A 101 -0.27 -8.48 1.58
N MET A 102 0.46 -9.28 0.80
CA MET A 102 1.72 -9.86 1.23
C MET A 102 2.78 -8.78 1.43
N ALA A 103 2.94 -7.88 0.47
CA ALA A 103 3.85 -6.75 0.56
C ALA A 103 3.52 -5.88 1.77
N ALA A 104 2.27 -5.45 1.91
CA ALA A 104 1.82 -4.62 3.03
C ALA A 104 2.08 -5.26 4.40
N LYS A 105 1.89 -6.59 4.51
CA LYS A 105 2.17 -7.30 5.77
C LYS A 105 3.66 -7.32 6.09
N LEU A 106 4.50 -7.63 5.10
CA LEU A 106 5.95 -7.67 5.28
C LEU A 106 6.49 -6.31 5.69
N SER A 107 5.95 -5.25 5.06
CA SER A 107 6.24 -3.86 5.36
C SER A 107 5.87 -3.48 6.79
N ALA A 108 4.59 -3.59 7.13
CA ALA A 108 4.08 -3.15 8.43
C ALA A 108 4.59 -4.03 9.60
N SER A 109 5.00 -5.28 9.37
CA SER A 109 5.47 -6.16 10.45
C SER A 109 6.92 -5.91 10.89
N LYS A 110 7.70 -5.08 10.18
CA LYS A 110 9.13 -4.90 10.46
C LYS A 110 9.44 -4.12 11.73
N ASP A 111 8.67 -3.06 12.03
CA ASP A 111 8.83 -2.27 13.26
C ASP A 111 7.86 -2.71 14.38
N GLY A 112 7.16 -3.83 14.16
CA GLY A 112 6.17 -4.36 15.09
C GLY A 112 4.78 -3.84 14.75
N LEU A 113 4.11 -4.57 13.85
CA LEU A 113 2.76 -4.32 13.34
C LEU A 113 1.87 -3.57 14.35
N HIS A 114 1.65 -2.28 14.09
CA HIS A 114 0.90 -1.41 14.97
C HIS A 114 -0.59 -1.80 14.93
N LYS A 115 -1.32 -1.53 16.01
CA LYS A 115 -2.72 -1.98 16.17
C LYS A 115 -3.62 -1.51 15.03
N LEU A 116 -3.39 -0.31 14.50
CA LEU A 116 -4.18 0.27 13.41
C LEU A 116 -3.86 -0.40 12.06
N GLU A 117 -2.57 -0.60 11.77
CA GLU A 117 -2.11 -1.33 10.60
C GLU A 117 -2.65 -2.77 10.60
N GLU A 118 -2.55 -3.46 11.74
CA GLU A 118 -3.06 -4.82 11.92
C GLU A 118 -4.57 -4.87 11.69
N SER A 119 -5.32 -3.92 12.25
CA SER A 119 -6.77 -3.84 12.08
C SER A 119 -7.15 -3.69 10.61
N LYS A 120 -6.50 -2.76 9.89
CA LYS A 120 -6.76 -2.51 8.47
C LYS A 120 -6.32 -3.67 7.59
N TRP A 121 -5.15 -4.23 7.84
CA TRP A 121 -4.66 -5.38 7.11
C TRP A 121 -5.60 -6.57 7.28
N ASN A 122 -6.04 -6.87 8.51
CA ASN A 122 -6.97 -7.96 8.78
C ASN A 122 -8.33 -7.77 8.09
N PHE A 123 -8.83 -6.54 7.98
CA PHE A 123 -10.03 -6.25 7.20
C PHE A 123 -9.83 -6.61 5.73
N TRP A 124 -8.76 -6.12 5.11
CA TRP A 124 -8.50 -6.36 3.69
C TRP A 124 -8.19 -7.82 3.39
N PHE A 125 -7.45 -8.49 4.26
CA PHE A 125 -7.21 -9.93 4.16
C PHE A 125 -8.54 -10.70 4.17
N LYS A 126 -9.45 -10.41 5.10
CA LYS A 126 -10.78 -11.04 5.10
C LYS A 126 -11.58 -10.72 3.85
N ARG A 127 -11.51 -9.48 3.35
CA ARG A 127 -12.27 -9.04 2.18
C ARG A 127 -11.78 -9.70 0.88
N TRP A 128 -10.48 -9.75 0.67
CA TRP A 128 -9.89 -10.19 -0.59
C TRP A 128 -9.54 -11.68 -0.61
N ALA A 129 -9.18 -12.29 0.53
CA ALA A 129 -8.87 -13.72 0.59
C ALA A 129 -10.10 -14.63 0.73
N SER A 130 -11.30 -14.06 0.97
CA SER A 130 -12.54 -14.84 1.09
C SER A 130 -13.29 -15.00 -0.24
N VAL A 131 -12.63 -14.77 -1.38
CA VAL A 131 -13.22 -14.90 -2.72
C VAL A 131 -12.67 -16.12 -3.44
#